data_AF-A0A453PFB8-F1
#
_entry.id   AF-A0A453PFB8-F1
#
_cell.length_a   1.000
_cell.length_b   1.000
_cell.length_c   1.000
_cell.angle_alpha   90.00
_cell.angle_beta   90.00
_cell.angle_gamma   90.00
#
_symmetry.space_group_name_H-M   'P 1'
#
loop_
_entity.id
_entity.type
_entity.pdbx_description
1 polymer ?
#
loop_
_entity_poly.entity_id
_entity_poly.type
_entity_poly.pdbx_seq_one_letter_code
_entity_poly.pdbx_strand_id
1 'polypeptide(L)' 'MGDFDGEQKELIKKLVNFRMIDGKRTRVRAIVYKTFHRLARTEHDVIKLMVDAVDNIKPICKVVKVGVAGTI' A
#
# COMPACT_ATOMS: atom_id res chain seq x y z
N MET A 1 -6.49 -18.04 12.08
CA MET A 1 -6.27 -16.82 11.26
C MET A 1 -5.76 -17.31 9.93
N GLY A 2 -6.43 -16.97 8.82
CA GLY A 2 -5.99 -17.42 7.49
C GLY A 2 -4.53 -17.01 7.25
N ASP A 3 -3.74 -17.93 6.71
CA ASP A 3 -2.35 -17.65 6.41
C ASP A 3 -2.30 -16.67 5.23
N PHE A 4 -1.80 -15.46 5.48
CA PHE A 4 -1.59 -14.48 4.41
C PHE A 4 -0.42 -14.93 3.54
N ASP A 5 -0.54 -14.82 2.22
CA ASP A 5 0.56 -15.16 1.32
C ASP A 5 1.76 -14.20 1.49
N GLY A 6 2.90 -14.52 0.88
CA GLY A 6 4.12 -13.73 0.96
C GLY A 6 4.01 -12.31 0.36
N GLU A 7 3.25 -12.14 -0.72
CA GLU A 7 3.02 -10.87 -1.39
C GLU A 7 2.10 -9.96 -0.57
N GLN A 8 1.04 -10.51 0.01
CA GLN A 8 0.14 -9.80 0.92
C GLN A 8 0.90 -9.25 2.15
N LYS A 9 1.78 -10.08 2.73
CA LYS A 9 2.65 -9.67 3.84
C LYS A 9 3.59 -8.52 3.42
N GLU A 10 4.14 -8.57 2.21
CA GLU A 10 5.00 -7.52 1.66
C GLU A 10 4.23 -6.22 1.36
N LEU A 11 3.00 -6.27 0.86
CA LEU A 11 2.17 -5.09 0.64
C LEU A 11 1.87 -4.34 1.94
N ILE A 12 1.48 -5.06 3.00
CA ILE A 12 1.24 -4.46 4.31
C ILE A 12 2.52 -3.84 4.87
N LYS A 13 3.66 -4.52 4.73
CA LYS A 13 4.97 -4.02 5.16
C LYS A 13 5.36 -2.75 4.41
N LYS A 14 5.18 -2.72 3.08
CA LYS A 14 5.39 -1.52 2.25
C LYS A 14 4.48 -0.37 2.68
N LEU A 15 3.20 -0.63 2.92
CA LEU A 15 2.24 0.38 3.36
C LEU A 15 2.66 1.03 4.69
N VAL A 16 3.03 0.21 5.68
CA VAL A 16 3.49 0.70 6.99
C VAL A 16 4.78 1.49 6.84
N ASN A 17 5.75 1.01 6.06
CA ASN A 17 7.04 1.67 5.89
C ASN A 17 6.91 2.98 5.07
N PHE A 18 6.07 3.01 4.04
CA PHE A 18 5.89 4.19 3.18
C PHE A 18 5.27 5.36 3.93
N ARG A 19 4.31 5.09 4.82
CA ARG A 19 3.69 6.14 5.65
C ARG A 19 4.52 6.49 6.89
N MET A 20 5.56 5.73 7.20
CA MET A 20 6.41 5.98 8.37
C MET A 20 7.28 7.21 8.17
N ILE A 21 7.21 8.12 9.13
CA ILE A 21 8.04 9.33 9.22
C ILE A 21 8.79 9.25 10.54
N ASP A 22 10.05 9.69 10.56
CA ASP A 22 10.95 9.70 11.74
C ASP A 22 11.10 8.32 12.44
N GLY A 23 10.99 7.21 11.70
CA GLY A 23 11.08 5.87 12.30
C GLY A 23 9.92 5.51 13.25
N LYS A 24 8.83 6.29 13.27
CA LYS A 24 7.66 6.09 14.17
C LYS A 24 6.76 4.93 13.72
N ARG A 25 7.32 3.72 13.63
CA ARG A 25 6.67 2.50 13.12
C ARG A 25 5.44 2.10 13.93
N THR A 26 5.52 2.17 15.27
CA THR A 26 4.44 1.77 16.17
C THR A 26 3.17 2.60 15.94
N ARG A 27 3.34 3.92 15.74
CA ARG A 27 2.21 4.83 15.49
C ARG A 27 1.53 4.51 14.16
N VAL A 28 2.29 4.29 13.09
CA VAL A 28 1.72 3.92 11.78
C VAL A 28 1.03 2.56 11.84
N ARG A 29 1.65 1.56 12.49
CA ARG A 29 1.05 0.24 12.67
C ARG A 29 -0.30 0.31 13.38
N ALA A 30 -0.40 1.14 14.43
CA ALA A 30 -1.66 1.35 15.14
C ALA A 30 -2.75 1.97 14.26
N ILE A 31 -2.38 2.93 13.39
CA ILE A 31 -3.32 3.53 12.43
C ILE A 31 -3.79 2.49 11.42
N VAL A 32 -2.88 1.77 10.78
CA VAL A 32 -3.22 0.73 9.79
C VAL A 32 -4.10 -0.36 10.41
N TYR A 33 -3.76 -0.82 11.61
CA TYR A 33 -4.56 -1.82 12.33
C TYR A 33 -5.98 -1.33 12.63
N LYS A 34 -6.14 -0.09 13.13
CA LYS A 34 -7.46 0.49 13.40
C LYS A 34 -8.30 0.61 12.12
N THR A 35 -7.68 1.01 11.02
CA THR A 35 -8.35 1.08 9.71
C THR A 35 -8.82 -0.29 9.25
N PHE A 36 -7.95 -1.30 9.32
CA PHE A 36 -8.29 -2.66 8.87
C PHE A 36 -9.38 -3.26 9.74
N HIS A 37 -9.33 -3.05 11.06
CA HIS A 37 -10.37 -3.51 11.95
C HIS A 37 -11.73 -2.86 11.64
N ARG A 38 -11.76 -1.57 11.30
CA ARG A 38 -12.99 -0.88 10.87
C ARG A 38 -13.53 -1.46 9.56
N LEU A 39 -12.67 -1.71 8.57
CA LEU A 39 -13.06 -2.30 7.28
C LEU A 39 -13.58 -3.72 7.42
N ALA A 40 -13.00 -4.51 8.33
CA ALA A 40 -13.42 -5.89 8.62
C ALA A 40 -14.86 -6.01 9.16
N ARG A 41 -15.49 -4.88 9.53
CA ARG A 41 -16.90 -4.86 9.96
C ARG A 41 -17.89 -4.89 8.80
N THR A 42 -17.46 -4.46 7.61
CA THR A 42 -18.29 -4.40 6.40
C THR A 42 -17.89 -5.47 5.40
N GLU A 43 -16.59 -5.71 5.26
CA GLU A 43 -16.02 -6.63 4.28
C GLU A 43 -15.34 -7.82 4.96
N HIS A 44 -15.60 -9.04 4.49
CA HIS A 44 -15.09 -10.26 5.11
C HIS A 44 -13.58 -10.47 4.88
N ASP A 45 -13.04 -9.98 3.77
CA ASP A 45 -11.60 -10.07 3.46
C ASP A 45 -11.01 -8.69 3.14
N VAL A 46 -10.55 -8.01 4.19
CA VAL A 46 -9.93 -6.69 4.09
C VAL A 46 -8.63 -6.71 3.29
N ILE A 47 -7.89 -7.82 3.29
CA ILE A 47 -6.62 -7.90 2.57
C ILE A 47 -6.89 -8.00 1.09
N LYS A 48 -7.82 -8.87 0.67
CA LYS A 48 -8.25 -8.94 -0.72
C LYS A 48 -8.77 -7.59 -1.24
N LEU A 49 -9.64 -6.93 -0.46
CA LEU A 49 -10.12 -5.59 -0.81
C LEU A 49 -8.98 -4.59 -1.06
N MET A 50 -7.95 -4.62 -0.21
CA MET A 50 -6.80 -3.73 -0.36
C MET A 50 -5.94 -4.08 -1.58
N VAL A 51 -5.73 -5.37 -1.86
CA VAL A 51 -5.01 -5.82 -3.04
C VAL A 51 -5.73 -5.36 -4.31
N ASP A 52 -7.04 -5.58 -4.39
CA ASP A 52 -7.87 -5.18 -5.52
C ASP A 52 -7.90 -3.65 -5.67
N ALA A 53 -8.03 -2.90 -4.57
CA ALA A 53 -7.99 -1.45 -4.59
C ALA A 53 -6.63 -0.91 -5.07
N VAL A 54 -5.53 -1.50 -4.64
CA VAL A 54 -4.18 -1.13 -5.09
C VAL A 54 -4.00 -1.44 -6.57
N ASP A 55 -4.51 -2.57 -7.04
CA ASP A 55 -4.44 -2.95 -8.46
C ASP A 55 -5.22 -1.97 -9.34
N ASN A 56 -6.42 -1.59 -8.92
CA ASN A 56 -7.29 -0.65 -9.63
C ASN A 56 -6.71 0.77 -9.77
N ILE A 57 -5.83 1.19 -8.86
CA ILE A 57 -5.17 2.52 -8.94
C ILE A 57 -3.84 2.48 -9.71
N LYS A 58 -3.34 1.31 -10.11
CA LYS A 58 -2.05 1.21 -10.81
C LYS A 58 -2.13 1.98 -12.14
N PRO A 59 -1.19 2.90 -12.41
CA PRO A 59 -1.18 3.62 -13.67
C PRO A 59 -0.84 2.67 -14.83
N ILE A 60 -1.54 2.81 -15.95
CA ILE A 60 -1.28 2.03 -17.18
C ILE A 60 0.09 2.38 -17.76
N CYS A 61 0.46 3.66 -17.74
CA CYS A 61 1.73 4.13 -18.26
C CYS A 61 2.29 5.23 -17.35
N LYS A 62 3.59 5.16 -17.06
CA LYS A 62 4.34 6.23 -16.40
C LYS A 62 5.20 6.92 -17.46
N VAL A 63 4.88 8.18 -17.75
CA VAL A 63 5.70 9.00 -18.65
C VAL A 63 6.91 9.54 -17.87
N VAL A 64 8.09 9.46 -18.46
CA VAL A 64 9.34 10.00 -17.90
C VAL A 64 9.91 11.01 -18.88
N LYS A 65 10.45 12.13 -18.38
CA LYS A 65 11.21 13.05 -19.23
C LYS A 65 12.48 12.33 -19.71
N VAL A 66 12.56 12.06 -21.00
CA VAL A 66 13.72 11.42 -21.65
C VAL A 66 14.72 12.41 -22.25
N GLY A 67 14.38 13.72 -22.23
CA GLY A 67 15.26 14.83 -22.60
C GLY A 67 16.02 14.67 -23.91
N VAL A 68 15.43 15.08 -25.04
CA VAL A 68 16.21 15.43 -26.24
C VAL A 68 15.55 16.59 -26.98
N ALA A 69 16.01 17.80 -26.69
CA ALA A 69 16.37 18.89 -27.63
C ALA A 69 16.54 20.19 -26.82
N GLY A 70 17.80 20.58 -26.62
CA GLY A 70 18.23 21.74 -25.82
C GLY A 70 19.71 21.66 -25.46
N THR A 71 20.55 21.32 -26.44
CA THR A 71 21.98 21.63 -26.40
C THR A 71 22.13 23.09 -26.83
N ILE A 72 22.34 23.99 -25.86
CA ILE A 72 23.08 25.27 -26.01
C ILE A 72 23.89 25.41 -24.73
#